data_AF-A0A7X0KJW5-F1
#
_entry.id   AF-A0A7X0KJW5-F1
#
_cell.length_a   1.000
_cell.length_b   1.000
_cell.length_c   1.000
_cell.angle_alpha   90.00
_cell.angle_beta   90.00
_cell.angle_gamma   90.00
#
_symmetry.space_group_name_H-M   'P 1'
#
loop_
_entity.id
_entity.type
_entity.pdbx_description
1 polymer ?
#
loop_
_entity_poly.entity_id
_entity_poly.type
_entity_poly.pdbx_seq_one_letter_code
_entity_poly.pdbx_strand_id
1 'polypeptide(L)'
;MDQQDMANAPAPMPDGAQPVQGGLGESVQASPEEQADYERFIGRAFELIYNQQMLPQVLGLLQGEGDPKEGLARAATMIIGRVAGAAQQAGTKLSGDVLLHAGTAVFEDLANLASEAGIHDFGEDRDGLEGAYFKALDLYREMLQQSGQLDEAAVAQDLDQLMRADQDGQLEAMFRRLSEEDAAGDEPREVQADPGTNAPHGGLMEGMQ
;
A
#
# COMPACT_ATOMS: atom_id res chain seq x y z
N MET A 1 -36.34 -48.44 -46.18
CA MET A 1 -36.94 -48.08 -44.89
C MET A 1 -35.84 -48.18 -43.86
N ASP A 2 -35.41 -47.01 -43.40
CA ASP A 2 -34.99 -46.68 -42.03
C ASP A 2 -33.98 -47.58 -41.30
N GLN A 3 -32.75 -47.08 -41.16
CA GLN A 3 -32.15 -46.62 -39.89
C GLN A 3 -30.75 -46.04 -40.22
N GLN A 4 -30.51 -44.74 -40.03
CA GLN A 4 -30.01 -44.15 -38.78
C GLN A 4 -28.56 -44.56 -38.45
N ASP A 5 -27.62 -43.81 -39.02
CA ASP A 5 -26.30 -43.60 -38.41
C ASP A 5 -25.93 -42.13 -38.63
N MET A 6 -26.12 -41.31 -37.60
CA MET A 6 -25.87 -39.86 -37.68
C MET A 6 -24.39 -39.62 -37.36
N ALA A 7 -23.62 -39.29 -38.39
CA ALA A 7 -22.25 -38.81 -38.22
C ALA A 7 -22.23 -37.54 -37.36
N ASN A 8 -21.78 -37.68 -36.11
CA ASN A 8 -21.67 -36.60 -35.14
C ASN A 8 -20.49 -35.69 -35.51
N ALA A 9 -20.74 -34.71 -36.37
CA ALA A 9 -19.78 -33.66 -36.70
C ALA A 9 -19.85 -32.55 -35.62
N PRO A 10 -18.72 -32.16 -34.99
CA PRO A 10 -18.72 -31.06 -34.02
C PRO A 10 -19.02 -29.73 -34.72
N ALA A 11 -19.87 -28.91 -34.10
CA ALA A 11 -20.22 -27.58 -34.60
C ALA A 11 -19.03 -26.61 -34.50
N PRO A 12 -18.86 -25.68 -35.45
CA PRO A 12 -17.86 -24.63 -35.35
C PRO A 12 -18.23 -23.62 -34.26
N MET A 13 -17.29 -23.30 -33.37
CA MET A 13 -17.45 -22.24 -32.38
C MET A 13 -17.19 -20.87 -33.02
N PRO A 14 -17.93 -19.81 -32.64
CA PRO A 14 -17.61 -18.44 -33.04
C PRO A 14 -16.50 -17.84 -32.17
N ASP A 15 -15.36 -17.57 -32.79
CA ASP A 15 -14.44 -16.47 -32.46
C ASP A 15 -15.25 -15.14 -32.37
N GLY A 16 -15.29 -14.37 -31.25
CA GLY A 16 -16.25 -13.24 -31.13
C GLY A 16 -16.21 -12.13 -30.03
N ALA A 17 -15.41 -12.13 -28.95
CA ALA A 17 -15.29 -10.96 -28.01
C ALA A 17 -14.14 -10.95 -26.95
N GLN A 18 -13.07 -10.17 -27.17
CA GLN A 18 -12.43 -9.30 -26.15
C GLN A 18 -11.80 -9.88 -24.84
N PRO A 19 -10.47 -10.02 -24.62
CA PRO A 19 -9.92 -10.22 -23.26
C PRO A 19 -10.05 -8.95 -22.41
N VAL A 20 -10.98 -8.96 -21.44
CA VAL A 20 -11.04 -7.95 -20.38
C VAL A 20 -10.15 -8.44 -19.24
N GLN A 21 -8.99 -7.81 -19.06
CA GLN A 21 -8.14 -8.04 -17.88
C GLN A 21 -8.81 -7.43 -16.64
N GLY A 22 -8.94 -8.23 -15.59
CA GLY A 22 -9.45 -7.85 -14.28
C GLY A 22 -9.33 -9.04 -13.35
N GLY A 23 -8.14 -9.21 -12.77
CA GLY A 23 -7.80 -10.37 -11.95
C GLY A 23 -7.41 -9.96 -10.54
N LEU A 24 -8.16 -10.46 -9.56
CA LEU A 24 -7.83 -10.36 -8.15
C LEU A 24 -7.14 -11.68 -7.73
N GLY A 25 -5.94 -11.75 -7.15
CA GLY A 25 -5.27 -10.77 -6.30
C GLY A 25 -4.59 -9.59 -6.98
N GLU A 26 -5.32 -8.48 -7.02
CA GLU A 26 -4.71 -7.17 -6.95
C GLU A 26 -3.99 -7.12 -5.60
N SER A 27 -2.67 -7.00 -5.67
CA SER A 27 -2.00 -6.00 -4.83
C SER A 27 -2.93 -4.80 -4.74
N VAL A 28 -3.43 -4.47 -3.55
CA VAL A 28 -4.36 -3.33 -3.36
C VAL A 28 -3.60 -2.09 -3.86
N GLN A 29 -3.87 -1.71 -5.10
CA GLN A 29 -3.15 -0.63 -5.74
C GLN A 29 -3.69 0.63 -5.11
N ALA A 30 -2.82 1.32 -4.37
CA ALA A 30 -3.12 2.62 -3.80
C ALA A 30 -3.80 3.49 -4.86
N SER A 31 -4.91 4.11 -4.50
CA SER A 31 -5.63 4.96 -5.45
C SER A 31 -4.69 6.07 -5.97
N PRO A 32 -4.93 6.65 -7.17
CA PRO A 32 -4.07 7.70 -7.69
C PRO A 32 -3.90 8.91 -6.74
N GLU A 33 -4.90 9.15 -5.88
CA GLU A 33 -4.84 10.17 -4.84
C GLU A 33 -3.93 9.76 -3.68
N GLU A 34 -4.05 8.51 -3.18
CA GLU A 34 -3.17 7.97 -2.14
C GLU A 34 -1.72 7.85 -2.59
N GLN A 35 -1.47 7.43 -3.83
CA GLN A 35 -0.12 7.41 -4.39
C GLN A 35 0.47 8.84 -4.46
N ALA A 36 -0.32 9.83 -4.88
CA ALA A 36 0.13 11.22 -4.94
C ALA A 36 0.38 11.84 -3.54
N ASP A 37 -0.35 11.38 -2.51
CA ASP A 37 -0.11 11.78 -1.12
C ASP A 37 1.09 11.05 -0.50
N TYR A 38 1.30 9.76 -0.80
CA TYR A 38 2.49 8.98 -0.46
C TYR A 38 3.76 9.61 -1.07
N GLU A 39 3.77 9.87 -2.37
CA GLU A 39 4.91 10.49 -3.06
C GLU A 39 5.23 11.88 -2.49
N ARG A 40 4.20 12.67 -2.17
CA ARG A 40 4.37 13.98 -1.51
C ARG A 40 4.93 13.83 -0.10
N PHE A 41 4.48 12.84 0.66
CA PHE A 41 4.97 12.55 2.00
C PHE A 41 6.46 12.18 1.97
N ILE A 42 6.84 11.19 1.16
CA ILE A 42 8.22 10.74 0.99
C ILE A 42 9.12 11.89 0.53
N GLY A 43 8.69 12.65 -0.48
CA GLY A 43 9.44 13.81 -0.96
C GLY A 43 9.74 14.83 0.15
N ARG A 44 8.75 15.15 1.00
CA ARG A 44 8.93 16.05 2.15
C ARG A 44 9.78 15.44 3.26
N ALA A 45 9.68 14.14 3.51
CA ALA A 45 10.51 13.46 4.50
C ALA A 45 11.98 13.46 4.08
N PHE A 46 12.28 13.11 2.82
CA PHE A 46 13.64 13.10 2.28
C PHE A 46 14.21 14.53 2.15
N GLU A 47 13.39 15.52 1.78
CA GLU A 47 13.78 16.94 1.85
C GLU A 47 14.21 17.37 3.26
N LEU A 48 13.64 16.79 4.32
CA LEU A 48 14.02 17.06 5.71
C LEU A 48 15.24 16.26 6.14
N ILE A 49 15.31 14.95 5.84
CA ILE A 49 16.42 14.06 6.23
C ILE A 49 17.74 14.53 5.61
N TYR A 50 17.74 14.76 4.29
CA TYR A 50 18.94 15.08 3.52
C TYR A 50 19.20 16.58 3.38
N ASN A 51 18.47 17.44 4.10
CA ASN A 51 18.76 18.86 4.12
C ASN A 51 20.13 19.13 4.77
N GLN A 52 21.01 19.90 4.13
CA GLN A 52 22.34 20.22 4.69
C GLN A 52 22.30 20.82 6.12
N GLN A 53 21.21 21.48 6.52
CA GLN A 53 21.07 22.06 7.86
C GLN A 53 20.48 21.06 8.89
N MET A 54 19.65 20.12 8.45
CA MET A 54 18.98 19.14 9.31
C MET A 54 19.78 17.83 9.44
N LEU A 55 20.48 17.39 8.38
CA LEU A 55 21.21 16.13 8.34
C LEU A 55 22.16 15.93 9.56
N PRO A 56 22.93 16.93 10.03
CA PRO A 56 23.73 16.77 11.24
C PRO A 56 22.89 16.54 12.51
N GLN A 57 21.67 17.09 12.57
CA GLN A 57 20.74 16.87 13.69
C GLN A 57 20.10 15.47 13.60
N VAL A 58 19.76 15.01 12.39
CA VAL A 58 19.25 13.65 12.15
C VAL A 58 20.30 12.61 12.53
N LEU A 59 21.55 12.76 12.06
CA LEU A 59 22.66 11.90 12.45
C LEU A 59 22.92 11.93 13.97
N GLY A 60 22.81 13.11 14.61
CA GLY A 60 22.90 13.23 16.06
C GLY A 60 21.77 12.52 16.82
N LEU A 61 20.54 12.51 16.29
CA LEU A 61 19.42 11.75 16.84
C LEU A 61 19.64 10.24 16.65
N LEU A 62 20.10 9.79 15.48
CA LEU A 62 20.39 8.38 15.18
C LEU A 62 21.44 7.77 16.12
N GLN A 63 22.37 8.55 16.66
CA GLN A 63 23.32 8.10 17.69
C GLN A 63 22.65 7.78 19.05
N GLY A 64 21.47 8.32 19.32
CA GLY A 64 20.61 7.93 20.45
C GLY A 64 21.24 7.96 21.83
N GLU A 65 22.17 8.89 22.11
CA GLU A 65 22.95 8.95 23.35
C GLU A 65 23.74 7.65 23.68
N GLY A 66 23.98 6.79 22.68
CA GLY A 66 24.61 5.48 22.83
C GLY A 66 23.64 4.29 22.72
N ASP A 67 22.34 4.54 22.52
CA ASP A 67 21.34 3.55 22.13
C ASP A 67 20.80 3.84 20.71
N PRO A 68 21.37 3.22 19.66
CA PRO A 68 20.93 3.44 18.29
C PRO A 68 19.45 3.07 18.05
N LYS A 69 18.86 2.17 18.85
CA LYS A 69 17.47 1.70 18.67
C LYS A 69 16.50 2.80 19.10
N GLU A 70 16.76 3.42 20.25
CA GLU A 70 16.06 4.62 20.71
C GLU A 70 16.33 5.82 19.79
N GLY A 71 17.56 5.95 19.27
CA GLY A 71 17.95 7.00 18.32
C GLY A 71 17.17 6.94 16.99
N LEU A 72 17.12 5.77 16.37
CA LEU A 72 16.34 5.49 15.15
C LEU A 72 14.85 5.74 15.38
N ALA A 73 14.29 5.23 16.48
CA ALA A 73 12.88 5.42 16.81
C ALA A 73 12.53 6.91 16.94
N ARG A 74 13.30 7.69 17.70
CA ARG A 74 13.09 9.13 17.87
C ARG A 74 13.26 9.91 16.57
N ALA A 75 14.26 9.57 15.75
CA ALA A 75 14.49 10.22 14.46
C ALA A 75 13.30 10.01 13.52
N ALA A 76 12.81 8.77 13.41
CA ALA A 76 11.65 8.43 12.58
C ALA A 76 10.38 9.15 13.06
N THR A 77 10.03 9.06 14.35
CA THR A 77 8.86 9.75 14.90
C THR A 77 8.92 11.26 14.66
N MET A 78 10.09 11.89 14.81
CA MET A 78 10.28 13.33 14.61
C MET A 78 10.05 13.74 13.14
N ILE A 79 10.61 13.00 12.18
CA ILE A 79 10.43 13.28 10.75
C ILE A 79 8.98 13.04 10.34
N ILE A 80 8.43 11.86 10.67
CA ILE A 80 7.06 11.46 10.32
C ILE A 80 6.04 12.45 10.90
N GLY A 81 6.16 12.80 12.19
CA GLY A 81 5.32 13.79 12.86
C GLY A 81 5.38 15.17 12.24
N ARG A 82 6.57 15.61 11.81
CA ARG A 82 6.75 16.92 11.16
C ARG A 82 6.10 16.98 9.77
N VAL A 83 6.20 15.90 8.98
CA VAL A 83 5.56 15.83 7.66
C VAL A 83 4.04 15.68 7.78
N ALA A 84 3.56 14.77 8.62
CA ALA A 84 2.13 14.57 8.88
C ALA A 84 1.45 15.85 9.41
N GLY A 85 2.08 16.51 10.40
CA GLY A 85 1.59 17.78 10.95
C GLY A 85 1.57 18.91 9.92
N ALA A 86 2.56 18.98 9.01
CA ALA A 86 2.58 19.96 7.94
C ALA A 86 1.47 19.71 6.89
N ALA A 87 1.21 18.44 6.54
CA ALA A 87 0.10 18.07 5.65
C ALA A 87 -1.26 18.45 6.26
N GLN A 88 -1.48 18.14 7.54
CA GLN A 88 -2.70 18.50 8.26
C GLN A 88 -2.90 20.02 8.35
N GLN A 89 -1.83 20.79 8.61
CA GLN A 89 -1.87 22.27 8.62
C GLN A 89 -2.19 22.86 7.24
N ALA A 90 -1.82 22.18 6.15
CA ALA A 90 -2.19 22.53 4.79
C ALA A 90 -3.63 22.10 4.41
N GLY A 91 -4.37 21.44 5.31
CA GLY A 91 -5.72 20.91 5.07
C GLY A 91 -5.75 19.54 4.38
N THR A 92 -4.60 18.90 4.16
CA THR A 92 -4.52 17.54 3.62
C THR A 92 -4.65 16.52 4.75
N LYS A 93 -5.73 15.72 4.73
CA LYS A 93 -5.88 14.57 5.63
C LYS A 93 -5.33 13.32 4.93
N LEU A 94 -4.16 12.87 5.35
CA LEU A 94 -3.55 11.62 4.88
C LEU A 94 -4.40 10.41 5.33
N SER A 95 -4.47 9.36 4.50
CA SER A 95 -5.08 8.09 4.91
C SER A 95 -4.18 7.33 5.89
N GLY A 96 -4.75 6.36 6.62
CA GLY A 96 -3.99 5.52 7.55
C GLY A 96 -2.93 4.69 6.82
N ASP A 97 -3.29 4.14 5.66
CA ASP A 97 -2.39 3.31 4.84
C ASP A 97 -1.25 4.12 4.22
N VAL A 98 -1.52 5.35 3.75
CA VAL A 98 -0.47 6.28 3.29
C VAL A 98 0.49 6.62 4.43
N LEU A 99 -0.03 6.92 5.63
CA LEU A 99 0.81 7.21 6.80
C LEU A 99 1.65 5.99 7.23
N LEU A 100 1.06 4.79 7.22
CA LEU A 100 1.74 3.55 7.56
C LEU A 100 2.87 3.26 6.57
N HIS A 101 2.55 3.13 5.28
CA HIS A 101 3.54 2.78 4.26
C HIS A 101 4.62 3.85 4.09
N ALA A 102 4.25 5.14 4.08
CA ALA A 102 5.25 6.20 3.97
C ALA A 102 6.09 6.34 5.24
N GLY A 103 5.51 6.07 6.42
CA GLY A 103 6.22 5.99 7.69
C GLY A 103 7.25 4.86 7.71
N THR A 104 6.88 3.65 7.24
CA THR A 104 7.80 2.51 7.11
C THR A 104 8.96 2.83 6.17
N ALA A 105 8.71 3.37 4.97
CA ALA A 105 9.77 3.71 4.04
C ALA A 105 10.73 4.79 4.60
N VAL A 106 10.22 5.77 5.35
CA VAL A 106 11.05 6.76 6.05
C VAL A 106 11.88 6.15 7.18
N PHE A 107 11.32 5.18 7.92
CA PHE A 107 12.02 4.45 8.96
C PHE A 107 13.15 3.57 8.40
N GLU A 108 12.89 2.86 7.29
CA GLU A 108 13.89 2.04 6.58
C GLU A 108 15.03 2.90 6.01
N ASP A 109 14.71 4.05 5.39
CA ASP A 109 15.71 5.00 4.88
C ASP A 109 16.60 5.56 6.01
N LEU A 110 16.02 5.88 7.17
CA LEU A 110 16.78 6.31 8.36
C LEU A 110 17.66 5.19 8.94
N ALA A 111 17.22 3.93 8.88
CA ALA A 111 18.03 2.78 9.28
C ALA A 111 19.23 2.58 8.34
N ASN A 112 19.01 2.69 7.02
CA ASN A 112 20.07 2.65 6.02
C ASN A 112 21.06 3.81 6.21
N LEU A 113 20.58 5.03 6.45
CA LEU A 113 21.42 6.19 6.74
C LEU A 113 22.27 6.00 8.00
N ALA A 114 21.75 5.32 9.03
CA ALA A 114 22.51 4.96 10.22
C ALA A 114 23.65 3.96 9.91
N SER A 115 23.40 2.95 9.06
CA SER A 115 24.43 2.03 8.56
C SER A 115 25.49 2.77 7.73
N GLU A 116 25.09 3.60 6.76
CA GLU A 116 26.00 4.36 5.89
C GLU A 116 26.87 5.37 6.65
N ALA A 117 26.32 6.00 7.70
CA ALA A 117 27.05 6.90 8.57
C ALA A 117 27.97 6.18 9.57
N GLY A 118 27.96 4.85 9.62
CA GLY A 118 28.74 4.04 10.56
C GLY A 118 28.27 4.17 12.01
N ILE A 119 26.99 4.46 12.23
CA ILE A 119 26.39 4.60 13.57
C ILE A 119 26.03 3.22 14.14
N HIS A 120 25.25 2.44 13.38
CA HIS A 120 24.84 1.08 13.73
C HIS A 120 24.34 0.36 12.48
N ASP A 121 24.65 -0.93 12.31
CA ASP A 121 24.15 -1.70 11.17
C ASP A 121 22.89 -2.51 11.50
N PHE A 122 21.73 -1.94 11.15
CA PHE A 122 20.43 -2.58 11.34
C PHE A 122 20.16 -3.72 10.34
N GLY A 123 20.96 -3.86 9.28
CA GLY A 123 20.88 -5.02 8.38
C GLY A 123 21.31 -6.33 9.06
N GLU A 124 22.24 -6.24 10.03
CA GLU A 124 22.70 -7.36 10.85
C GLU A 124 21.91 -7.50 12.17
N ASP A 125 21.50 -6.39 12.80
CA ASP A 125 20.72 -6.37 14.06
C ASP A 125 19.19 -6.28 13.80
N ARG A 126 18.61 -7.37 13.29
CA ARG A 126 17.16 -7.45 12.98
C ARG A 126 16.26 -7.23 14.20
N ASP A 127 16.59 -7.86 15.33
CA ASP A 127 15.86 -7.68 16.60
C ASP A 127 15.91 -6.21 17.06
N GLY A 128 17.01 -5.50 16.74
CA GLY A 128 17.13 -4.07 16.96
C GLY A 128 16.32 -3.19 16.04
N LEU A 129 16.25 -3.54 14.76
CA LEU A 129 15.40 -2.85 13.79
C LEU A 129 13.92 -2.99 14.15
N GLU A 130 13.48 -4.21 14.47
CA GLU A 130 12.11 -4.49 14.92
C GLU A 130 11.77 -3.77 16.24
N GLY A 131 12.67 -3.83 17.23
CA GLY A 131 12.51 -3.11 18.49
C GLY A 131 12.41 -1.59 18.31
N ALA A 132 13.26 -1.01 17.45
CA ALA A 132 13.21 0.40 17.10
C ALA A 132 11.92 0.78 16.35
N TYR A 133 11.40 -0.11 15.50
CA TYR A 133 10.16 0.11 14.75
C TYR A 133 8.94 0.18 15.68
N PHE A 134 8.77 -0.80 16.58
CA PHE A 134 7.70 -0.75 17.58
C PHE A 134 7.84 0.46 18.51
N LYS A 135 9.06 0.80 18.91
CA LYS A 135 9.32 2.00 19.70
C LYS A 135 8.95 3.30 18.96
N ALA A 136 9.18 3.38 17.65
CA ALA A 136 8.78 4.53 16.83
C ALA A 136 7.25 4.68 16.76
N LEU A 137 6.51 3.57 16.66
CA LEU A 137 5.05 3.54 16.69
C LEU A 137 4.49 3.98 18.05
N ASP A 138 5.06 3.49 19.16
CA ASP A 138 4.68 3.92 20.51
C ASP A 138 4.92 5.44 20.71
N LEU A 139 6.11 5.93 20.33
CA LEU A 139 6.44 7.37 20.41
C LEU A 139 5.53 8.23 19.52
N TYR A 140 5.14 7.73 18.34
CA TYR A 140 4.22 8.43 17.45
C TYR A 140 2.80 8.48 18.04
N ARG A 141 2.31 7.40 18.64
CA ARG A 141 1.04 7.37 19.39
C ARG A 141 1.06 8.35 20.56
N GLU A 142 2.12 8.37 21.36
CA GLU A 142 2.28 9.31 22.47
C GLU A 142 2.25 10.78 21.99
N MET A 143 2.88 11.08 20.86
CA MET A 143 2.86 12.40 20.25
C MET A 143 1.45 12.79 19.75
N LEU A 144 0.68 11.87 19.17
CA LEU A 144 -0.72 12.12 18.77
C LEU A 144 -1.63 12.38 19.99
N GLN A 145 -1.42 11.66 21.10
CA GLN A 145 -2.12 11.90 22.37
C GLN A 145 -1.75 13.28 22.95
N GLN A 146 -0.47 13.61 23.05
CA GLN A 146 0.01 14.89 23.61
C GLN A 146 -0.42 16.11 22.79
N SER A 147 -0.57 15.96 21.47
CA SER A 147 -1.06 17.02 20.58
C SER A 147 -2.58 17.15 20.54
N GLY A 148 -3.33 16.27 21.22
CA GLY A 148 -4.79 16.23 21.17
C GLY A 148 -5.35 15.83 19.81
N GLN A 149 -4.53 15.24 18.93
CA GLN A 149 -4.95 14.71 17.64
C GLN A 149 -5.57 13.30 17.77
N LEU A 150 -5.17 12.56 18.81
CA LEU A 150 -5.86 11.36 19.24
C LEU A 150 -7.00 11.77 20.19
N ASP A 151 -8.25 11.74 19.71
CA ASP A 151 -9.41 11.87 20.58
C ASP A 151 -9.63 10.54 21.32
N GLU A 152 -9.11 10.45 22.55
CA GLU A 152 -9.23 9.25 23.39
C GLU A 152 -10.69 8.87 23.66
N ALA A 153 -11.63 9.82 23.64
CA ALA A 153 -13.06 9.53 23.81
C ALA A 153 -13.66 8.94 22.54
N ALA A 154 -13.27 9.42 21.36
CA ALA A 154 -13.66 8.81 20.08
C ALA A 154 -13.08 7.39 19.94
N VAL A 155 -11.79 7.20 20.21
CA VAL A 155 -11.13 5.88 20.18
C VAL A 155 -11.78 4.90 21.18
N ALA A 156 -12.12 5.36 22.38
CA ALA A 156 -12.85 4.54 23.36
C ALA A 156 -14.29 4.22 22.92
N GLN A 157 -14.98 5.14 22.23
CA GLN A 157 -16.32 4.89 21.68
C GLN A 157 -16.28 3.90 20.51
N ASP A 158 -15.30 3.99 19.62
CA ASP A 158 -15.12 3.06 18.52
C ASP A 158 -14.78 1.65 19.06
N LEU A 159 -13.92 1.54 20.07
CA LEU A 159 -13.62 0.28 20.75
C LEU A 159 -14.84 -0.32 21.47
N ASP A 160 -15.62 0.49 22.18
CA ASP A 160 -16.83 0.04 22.88
C ASP A 160 -17.93 -0.39 21.87
N GLN A 161 -18.04 0.31 20.73
CA GLN A 161 -18.91 -0.10 19.63
C GLN A 161 -18.44 -1.41 18.99
N LEU A 162 -17.14 -1.61 18.79
CA LEU A 162 -16.56 -2.86 18.29
C LEU A 162 -16.81 -4.02 19.26
N MET A 163 -16.60 -3.81 20.57
CA MET A 163 -16.88 -4.79 21.62
C MET A 163 -18.36 -5.17 21.73
N ARG A 164 -19.28 -4.25 21.43
CA ARG A 164 -20.72 -4.55 21.36
C ARG A 164 -21.06 -5.31 20.07
N ALA A 165 -20.48 -4.93 18.94
CA ALA A 165 -20.66 -5.65 17.67
C ALA A 165 -20.14 -7.10 17.76
N ASP A 166 -19.11 -7.36 18.57
CA ASP A 166 -18.63 -8.71 18.88
C ASP A 166 -19.66 -9.49 19.72
N GLN A 167 -20.08 -8.91 20.86
CA GLN A 167 -21.07 -9.52 21.76
C GLN A 167 -22.44 -9.80 21.12
N ASP A 168 -22.88 -8.92 20.21
CA ASP A 168 -24.12 -9.08 19.44
C ASP A 168 -23.97 -10.00 18.22
N GLY A 169 -22.78 -10.56 17.97
CA GLY A 169 -22.47 -11.40 16.80
C GLY A 169 -22.51 -10.66 15.46
N GLN A 170 -22.58 -9.33 15.48
CA GLN A 170 -22.63 -8.48 14.28
C GLN A 170 -21.29 -8.47 13.54
N LEU A 171 -20.16 -8.57 14.27
CA LEU A 171 -18.84 -8.74 13.67
C LEU A 171 -18.77 -10.05 12.87
N GLU A 172 -19.27 -11.16 13.41
CA GLU A 172 -19.24 -12.45 12.72
C GLU A 172 -20.21 -12.49 11.52
N ALA A 173 -21.33 -11.75 11.58
CA ALA A 173 -22.19 -11.51 10.43
C ALA A 173 -21.52 -10.64 9.36
N MET A 174 -20.72 -9.64 9.76
CA MET A 174 -19.96 -8.78 8.86
C MET A 174 -18.81 -9.55 8.17
N PHE A 175 -18.06 -10.36 8.93
CA PHE A 175 -17.03 -11.26 8.37
C PHE A 175 -17.61 -12.31 7.43
N ARG A 176 -18.74 -12.94 7.79
CA ARG A 176 -19.42 -13.90 6.91
C ARG A 176 -19.87 -13.23 5.63
N ARG A 177 -20.40 -12.01 5.71
CA ARG A 177 -20.79 -11.23 4.55
C ARG A 177 -19.61 -10.87 3.65
N LEU A 178 -18.46 -10.46 4.20
CA LEU A 178 -17.23 -10.29 3.40
C LEU A 178 -16.85 -11.60 2.70
N SER A 179 -16.87 -12.72 3.43
CA SER A 179 -16.56 -14.04 2.86
C SER A 179 -17.57 -14.49 1.80
N GLU A 180 -18.84 -14.08 1.90
CA GLU A 180 -19.89 -14.34 0.92
C GLU A 180 -19.79 -13.41 -0.29
N GLU A 181 -19.35 -12.16 -0.13
CA GLU A 181 -19.06 -11.23 -1.24
C GLU A 181 -17.77 -11.65 -1.99
N ASP A 182 -16.75 -12.20 -1.30
CA ASP A 182 -15.59 -12.87 -1.92
C ASP A 182 -16.00 -14.17 -2.66
N ALA A 183 -16.83 -15.02 -2.04
CA ALA A 183 -17.24 -16.30 -2.63
C ALA A 183 -18.26 -16.16 -3.78
N ALA A 184 -19.04 -15.08 -3.82
CA ALA A 184 -19.95 -14.76 -4.92
C ALA A 184 -19.23 -14.24 -6.18
N GLY A 185 -17.90 -14.07 -6.14
CA GLY A 185 -17.08 -13.72 -7.31
C GLY A 185 -16.79 -14.89 -8.26
N ASP A 186 -17.03 -16.15 -7.85
CA ASP A 186 -16.60 -17.37 -8.57
C ASP A 186 -17.60 -17.85 -9.66
N GLU A 187 -18.17 -16.94 -10.46
CA GLU A 187 -18.86 -17.30 -11.71
C GLU A 187 -17.93 -17.13 -12.92
N PRO A 188 -17.54 -18.21 -13.63
CA PRO A 188 -16.53 -18.15 -14.67
C PRO A 188 -17.02 -17.40 -15.91
N ARG A 189 -16.44 -16.21 -16.17
CA ARG A 189 -16.71 -15.43 -17.39
C ARG A 189 -15.65 -15.70 -18.45
N GLU A 190 -16.02 -16.50 -19.45
CA GLU A 190 -15.22 -16.79 -20.63
C GLU A 190 -14.80 -15.52 -21.39
N VAL A 191 -13.50 -15.43 -21.69
CA VAL A 191 -12.92 -14.50 -22.67
C VAL A 191 -13.17 -15.05 -24.06
N GLN A 192 -13.77 -14.27 -24.96
CA GLN A 192 -14.36 -14.79 -26.21
C GLN A 192 -13.68 -14.28 -27.52
N ALA A 193 -12.63 -13.44 -27.46
CA ALA A 193 -11.79 -12.88 -28.57
C ALA A 193 -12.41 -12.75 -30.00
N ASP A 194 -12.65 -11.53 -30.53
CA ASP A 194 -13.16 -11.30 -31.91
C ASP A 194 -12.02 -11.04 -32.93
N PRO A 195 -11.95 -11.80 -34.04
CA PRO A 195 -11.10 -11.55 -35.21
C PRO A 195 -11.92 -11.55 -36.53
N GLY A 196 -12.89 -10.64 -36.66
CA GLY A 196 -13.98 -10.74 -37.64
C GLY A 196 -13.94 -9.92 -38.94
N THR A 197 -12.87 -9.20 -39.33
CA THR A 197 -12.84 -8.57 -40.69
C THR A 197 -11.46 -8.52 -41.34
N ASN A 198 -11.26 -9.43 -42.30
CA ASN A 198 -10.17 -9.43 -43.28
C ASN A 198 -10.73 -9.09 -44.67
N ALA A 199 -10.14 -8.12 -45.38
CA ALA A 199 -10.31 -7.97 -46.83
C ALA A 199 -9.06 -7.32 -47.45
N PRO A 200 -8.34 -7.99 -48.38
CA PRO A 200 -7.09 -7.51 -48.95
C PRO A 200 -7.23 -6.98 -50.39
N HIS A 201 -6.33 -6.10 -50.81
CA HIS A 201 -5.76 -5.90 -52.16
C HIS A 201 -4.74 -4.74 -52.01
N GLY A 202 -3.50 -4.75 -52.50
CA GLY A 202 -2.88 -5.53 -53.57
C GLY A 202 -2.13 -4.53 -54.47
N GLY A 203 -0.80 -4.55 -54.48
CA GLY A 203 -0.02 -3.50 -55.19
C GLY A 203 1.48 -3.63 -55.04
N LEU A 204 2.12 -4.35 -55.97
CA LEU A 204 3.56 -4.35 -56.20
C LEU A 204 3.99 -3.04 -56.87
N MET A 205 5.10 -2.44 -56.42
CA MET A 205 6.20 -1.78 -57.18
C MET A 205 7.26 -1.42 -56.12
N GLU A 206 8.52 -1.85 -56.12
CA GLU A 206 9.50 -2.12 -57.18
C GLU A 206 10.04 -0.86 -57.89
N GLY A 207 11.18 -0.37 -57.37
CA GLY A 207 12.22 0.31 -58.17
C GLY A 207 12.32 1.85 -58.09
N MET A 208 13.58 2.31 -58.11
CA MET A 208 14.06 3.67 -58.46
C MET A 208 13.74 4.79 -57.43
N GLN A 209 14.70 5.60 -56.95
CA GLN A 209 16.11 5.85 -57.31
C GLN A 209 17.00 5.91 -56.07
#